data_AF-A0A8T8I038-F1
#
_entry.id   AF-A0A8T8I038-F1
#
_cell.length_a   1.000
_cell.length_b   1.000
_cell.length_c   1.000
_cell.angle_alpha   90.00
_cell.angle_beta   90.00
_cell.angle_gamma   90.00
#
_symmetry.space_group_name_H-M   'P 1'
#
loop_
_entity.id
_entity.type
_entity.pdbx_description
1 polymer ?
#
loop_
_entity_poly.entity_id
_entity_poly.type
_entity_poly.pdbx_seq_one_letter_code
_entity_poly.pdbx_strand_id
1 'polypeptide(L)'
;DSLSSIRHAKVRVVRDDTGLAVDYVVEGDFPRYGNNDDRADSLAVGLVEDFMRLVRGYPAYRDAVHTQSVLTITSNVVYGRRTRNTPDGRRAG
;
A
#
# COMPACT_ATOMS: atom_id res chain seq x y z
N ASP A 1 5.75 1.84 0.83
CA ASP A 1 6.86 1.06 0.24
C ASP A 1 6.56 0.47 -1.12
N SER A 2 5.48 -0.29 -1.33
CA SER A 2 5.18 -0.87 -2.65
C SER A 2 5.10 0.18 -3.79
N LEU A 3 4.51 1.36 -3.54
CA LEU A 3 4.52 2.45 -4.52
C LEU A 3 5.93 3.04 -4.73
N SER A 4 6.74 3.08 -3.66
CA SER A 4 8.12 3.57 -3.72
C SER A 4 9.00 2.65 -4.55
N SER A 5 8.88 1.32 -4.39
CA SER A 5 9.64 0.36 -5.20
C SER A 5 9.32 0.46 -6.68
N ILE A 6 8.03 0.63 -7.04
CA ILE A 6 7.62 0.82 -8.43
C ILE A 6 8.16 2.13 -9.02
N ARG A 7 8.21 3.20 -8.20
CA ARG A 7 8.62 4.53 -8.65
C ARG A 7 10.14 4.70 -8.73
N HIS A 8 10.89 4.07 -7.84
CA HIS A 8 12.31 4.33 -7.63
C HIS A 8 13.23 3.14 -7.92
N ALA A 9 12.67 1.94 -8.08
CA ALA A 9 13.41 0.75 -8.52
C ALA A 9 12.73 0.14 -9.76
N LYS A 10 13.34 -0.90 -10.32
CA LYS A 10 12.76 -1.63 -11.45
C LYS A 10 12.03 -2.86 -10.93
N VAL A 11 10.69 -2.81 -10.98
CA VAL A 11 9.83 -3.92 -10.54
C VAL A 11 9.34 -4.72 -11.74
N ARG A 12 9.77 -5.98 -11.83
CA ARG A 12 9.27 -6.94 -12.82
C ARG A 12 8.13 -7.77 -12.22
N VAL A 13 6.96 -7.72 -12.85
CA VAL A 13 5.79 -8.50 -12.44
C VAL A 13 5.91 -9.94 -12.94
N VAL A 14 5.80 -10.91 -12.04
CA VAL A 14 5.70 -12.34 -12.36
C VAL A 14 4.22 -12.72 -12.42
N ARG A 15 3.83 -13.38 -13.51
CA ARG A 15 2.44 -13.76 -13.77
C ARG A 15 2.29 -15.28 -13.82
N ASP A 16 1.12 -15.76 -13.43
CA ASP A 16 0.74 -17.16 -13.67
C ASP A 16 0.26 -17.37 -15.11
N ASP A 17 -0.19 -18.59 -15.41
CA ASP A 17 -0.73 -19.02 -16.70
C ASP A 17 -1.99 -18.26 -17.13
N THR A 18 -2.75 -17.70 -16.18
CA THR A 18 -3.90 -16.83 -16.45
C THR A 18 -3.51 -15.38 -16.74
N GLY A 19 -2.24 -15.02 -16.55
CA GLY A 19 -1.75 -13.65 -16.65
C GLY A 19 -1.93 -12.81 -15.38
N LEU A 20 -2.39 -13.42 -14.27
CA LEU A 20 -2.55 -12.74 -12.99
C LEU A 20 -1.19 -12.53 -12.32
N ALA A 21 -0.97 -11.34 -11.74
CA ALA A 21 0.24 -11.05 -10.98
C ALA A 21 0.30 -11.88 -9.69
N VAL A 22 1.34 -12.70 -9.54
CA VAL A 22 1.52 -13.60 -8.38
C VAL A 22 2.79 -13.34 -7.59
N ASP A 23 3.81 -12.70 -8.19
CA ASP A 23 5.04 -12.28 -7.50
C ASP A 23 5.68 -11.06 -8.19
N TYR A 24 6.70 -10.49 -7.55
CA TYR A 24 7.42 -9.32 -8.01
C TYR A 24 8.93 -9.51 -7.80
N VAL A 25 9.72 -9.20 -8.83
CA VAL A 25 11.19 -9.16 -8.74
C VAL A 25 11.62 -7.70 -8.79
N VAL A 26 12.26 -7.24 -7.72
CA VAL A 26 12.75 -5.87 -7.59
C VAL A 26 14.25 -5.85 -7.88
N GLU A 27 14.65 -5.08 -8.89
CA GLU A 27 16.04 -4.79 -9.24
C GLU A 27 16.38 -3.35 -8.82
N GLY A 28 17.40 -3.20 -7.97
CA GLY A 28 17.79 -1.91 -7.38
C GLY A 28 17.25 -1.70 -5.98
N ASP A 29 17.67 -0.59 -5.35
CA ASP A 29 17.19 -0.18 -4.02
C ASP A 29 16.17 0.96 -4.15
N PHE A 30 15.32 1.12 -3.14
CA PHE A 30 14.29 2.15 -3.13
C PHE A 30 14.07 2.71 -1.71
N PRO A 31 13.66 3.99 -1.59
CA PRO A 31 13.35 4.58 -0.29
C PRO A 31 12.22 3.85 0.43
N ARG A 32 12.39 3.57 1.73
CA ARG A 32 11.36 2.96 2.57
C ARG A 32 10.81 3.97 3.55
N TYR A 33 9.50 3.92 3.79
CA TYR A 33 8.81 4.77 4.74
C TYR A 33 9.42 4.67 6.14
N GLY A 34 9.48 5.78 6.86
CA GLY A 34 9.97 5.83 8.25
C GLY A 34 11.49 6.02 8.38
N ASN A 35 12.18 6.34 7.30
CA ASN A 35 13.60 6.69 7.29
C ASN A 35 13.87 8.18 7.04
N ASN A 36 12.84 9.02 7.19
CA ASN A 36 12.92 10.46 6.91
C ASN A 36 13.40 10.75 5.48
N ASP A 37 12.82 10.04 4.51
CA ASP A 37 13.07 10.24 3.08
C ASP A 37 11.75 10.64 2.43
N ASP A 38 11.65 11.92 2.07
CA ASP A 38 10.43 12.51 1.50
C ASP A 38 9.92 11.77 0.27
N ARG A 39 10.78 11.06 -0.47
CA ARG A 39 10.36 10.29 -1.66
C ARG A 39 9.42 9.14 -1.29
N ALA A 40 9.63 8.51 -0.13
CA ALA A 40 8.72 7.50 0.39
C ALA A 40 7.65 8.10 1.31
N ASP A 41 8.03 9.05 2.15
CA ASP A 41 7.14 9.59 3.19
C ASP A 41 6.00 10.43 2.58
N SER A 42 6.25 11.17 1.49
CA SER A 42 5.19 11.88 0.76
C SER A 42 4.17 10.95 0.11
N LEU A 43 4.56 9.73 -0.28
CA LEU A 43 3.62 8.72 -0.80
C LEU A 43 2.68 8.24 0.31
N ALA A 44 3.19 8.07 1.54
CA ALA A 44 2.35 7.69 2.68
C ALA A 44 1.36 8.80 3.05
N VAL A 45 1.80 10.06 3.06
CA VAL A 45 0.93 11.23 3.28
C VAL A 45 -0.17 11.29 2.23
N GLY A 46 0.19 11.20 0.95
CA GLY A 46 -0.77 11.25 -0.16
C GLY A 46 -1.84 10.15 -0.07
N LEU A 47 -1.48 8.92 0.31
CA LEU A 47 -2.45 7.84 0.49
C LEU A 47 -3.49 8.14 1.56
N VAL A 48 -3.08 8.75 2.69
CA VAL A 48 -3.99 9.13 3.78
C VAL A 48 -4.92 10.26 3.33
N GLU A 49 -4.37 11.30 2.73
CA GLU A 49 -5.13 12.47 2.25
C GLU A 49 -6.13 12.09 1.16
N ASP A 50 -5.69 11.33 0.16
CA ASP A 50 -6.52 10.91 -0.98
C ASP A 50 -7.67 10.01 -0.51
N PHE A 51 -7.40 9.04 0.36
CA PHE A 51 -8.45 8.16 0.88
C PHE A 51 -9.50 8.96 1.66
N MET A 52 -9.10 9.91 2.50
CA MET A 52 -10.07 10.73 3.23
C MET A 52 -10.87 11.66 2.33
N ARG A 53 -10.25 12.21 1.29
CA ARG A 53 -10.96 12.98 0.27
C ARG A 53 -12.04 12.13 -0.40
N LEU A 54 -11.73 10.88 -0.73
CA LEU A 54 -12.68 9.95 -1.35
C LEU A 54 -13.84 9.58 -0.40
N VAL A 55 -13.54 9.20 0.85
CA VAL A 55 -14.56 8.79 1.83
C VAL A 55 -15.53 9.93 2.14
N ARG A 56 -15.03 11.16 2.28
CA ARG A 56 -15.86 12.36 2.52
C ARG A 56 -16.82 12.70 1.36
N GLY A 57 -16.61 12.14 0.17
CA GLY A 57 -17.49 12.33 -0.99
C GLY A 57 -18.84 11.61 -0.88
N TYR A 58 -19.05 10.78 0.15
CA TYR A 58 -20.26 9.97 0.32
C TYR A 58 -21.05 10.38 1.57
N PRO A 59 -22.40 10.36 1.53
CA PRO A 59 -23.21 10.60 2.71
C PRO A 59 -23.01 9.48 3.75
N ALA A 60 -23.07 9.84 5.03
CA ALA A 60 -23.03 8.89 6.13
C ALA A 60 -24.39 8.77 6.81
N TYR A 61 -24.68 7.62 7.40
CA TYR A 61 -25.89 7.42 8.17
C TYR A 61 -25.99 8.42 9.34
N ARG A 62 -27.16 9.05 9.50
CA ARG A 62 -27.44 10.09 10.51
C ARG A 62 -26.47 11.29 10.44
N ASP A 63 -26.07 11.67 9.22
CA ASP A 63 -25.17 12.80 8.99
C ASP A 63 -23.85 12.71 9.77
N ALA A 64 -23.40 11.48 10.05
CA ALA A 64 -22.15 11.27 10.76
C ALA A 64 -20.95 11.88 9.99
N VAL A 65 -20.05 12.53 10.72
CA VAL A 65 -18.85 13.11 10.12
C VAL A 65 -17.80 12.02 9.90
N HIS A 66 -17.39 11.82 8.66
CA HIS A 66 -16.34 10.85 8.31
C HIS A 66 -14.99 11.24 8.92
N THR A 67 -14.37 10.26 9.58
CA THR A 67 -13.01 10.36 10.14
C THR A 67 -12.21 9.11 9.76
N GLN A 68 -10.87 9.17 9.86
CA GLN A 68 -10.00 8.03 9.61
C GLN A 68 -8.96 7.90 10.72
N SER A 69 -8.63 6.65 11.01
CA SER A 69 -7.50 6.26 11.83
C SER A 69 -6.59 5.32 11.02
N VAL A 70 -5.28 5.51 11.14
CA VAL A 70 -4.28 4.54 10.65
C VAL A 70 -4.01 3.57 11.79
N LEU A 71 -4.90 2.60 11.96
CA LEU A 71 -4.92 1.66 13.09
C LEU A 71 -5.33 0.27 12.61
N THR A 72 -4.65 -0.77 13.08
CA THR A 72 -4.85 -2.15 12.58
C THR A 72 -5.26 -3.16 13.65
N ILE A 73 -4.85 -2.98 14.91
CA ILE A 73 -4.99 -4.00 15.96
C ILE A 73 -4.38 -5.33 15.50
N THR A 74 -5.16 -6.41 15.37
CA THR A 74 -4.70 -7.72 14.86
C THR A 74 -4.96 -7.88 13.36
N SER A 75 -5.58 -6.88 12.73
CA SER A 75 -5.92 -6.92 11.31
C SER A 75 -4.68 -6.95 10.42
N ASN A 76 -3.54 -6.43 10.89
CA ASN A 76 -2.27 -6.55 10.17
C ASN A 76 -1.88 -8.03 9.91
N VAL A 77 -2.08 -8.91 10.90
CA VAL A 77 -1.82 -10.35 10.76
C VAL A 77 -2.86 -11.00 9.85
N VAL A 78 -4.14 -10.69 10.08
CA VAL A 78 -5.24 -11.28 9.32
C VAL A 78 -5.19 -10.89 7.85
N TYR A 79 -4.95 -9.61 7.54
CA TYR A 79 -4.78 -9.13 6.18
C TYR A 79 -3.45 -9.60 5.56
N GLY A 80 -2.35 -9.65 6.32
CA GLY A 80 -1.08 -10.20 5.86
C GLY A 80 -1.24 -11.62 5.32
N ARG A 81 -1.83 -12.51 6.13
CA ARG A 81 -2.12 -13.90 5.77
C ARG A 81 -3.00 -14.05 4.52
N ARG A 82 -3.84 -13.06 4.21
CA ARG A 82 -4.75 -13.06 3.06
C ARG A 82 -4.23 -12.27 1.87
N THR A 83 -3.10 -11.60 2.01
CA THR A 83 -2.48 -10.80 0.95
C THR A 83 -1.31 -11.58 0.37
N ARG A 84 -1.25 -11.70 -0.96
CA ARG A 84 -0.13 -12.33 -1.67
C ARG A 84 1.12 -11.45 -1.66
N ASN A 85 2.16 -11.84 -2.38
CA ASN A 85 3.38 -11.05 -2.54
C ASN A 85 3.06 -9.62 -2.99
N THR A 86 3.74 -8.63 -2.43
CA THR A 86 3.56 -7.21 -2.81
C THR A 86 4.85 -6.61 -3.39
N PRO A 87 4.76 -5.54 -4.22
CA PRO A 87 5.90 -4.96 -4.93
C PRO A 87 7.06 -4.45 -4.05
N ASP A 88 6.85 -4.22 -2.76
CA ASP A 88 7.91 -3.88 -1.80
C ASP A 88 8.79 -5.08 -1.39
N GLY A 89 8.48 -6.27 -1.89
CA GLY A 89 9.18 -7.50 -1.56
C GLY A 89 8.62 -8.23 -0.34
N ARG A 90 7.55 -7.73 0.29
CA ARG A 90 6.84 -8.47 1.33
C ARG A 90 6.24 -9.73 0.72
N ARG A 91 6.55 -10.88 1.32
CA ARG A 91 6.08 -12.19 0.86
C ARG A 91 4.63 -12.44 1.26
N ALA A 92 3.97 -13.32 0.52
CA ALA A 92 2.64 -13.82 0.85
C ALA A 92 2.65 -14.47 2.24
N GLY A 93 1.56 -14.29 2.99
CA GLY A 93 1.45 -14.74 4.39
C GLY A 93 1.61 -13.60 5.38
#